data_AF-A0A5J5DMV3-F1
#
_entry.id   AF-A0A5J5DMV3-F1
#
_cell.length_a   1.000
_cell.length_b   1.000
_cell.length_c   1.000
_cell.angle_alpha   90.00
_cell.angle_beta   90.00
_cell.angle_gamma   90.00
#
_symmetry.space_group_name_H-M   'P 1'
#
loop_
_entity.id
_entity.type
_entity.pdbx_description
1 polymer ?
#
loop_
_entity_poly.entity_id
_entity_poly.type
_entity_poly.pdbx_seq_one_letter_code
_entity_poly.pdbx_strand_id
1 'polypeptide(L)'
;MSMYLSGYPSMSVSSVTGSRRAQSVHGGAGRQSINAATQDNARLMLQIDNARLAAEDFRIKCGSREQEEMAAMRCHVNASSVNVEMDSSPQETLTSTLEQIRAQYEGITEKNRREMEFDELNSQVATTTETLQTSKSEINDLKRTLQALQIELQSQHSLTVVKEVKEVKPVVTQRRKVVIEEIVDGEVVSRTIGEDTEIIKS
;
A
#
# COMPACT_ATOMS: atom_id res chain seq x y z
N MET A 1 178.79 17.33 -10.30
CA MET A 1 178.94 18.07 -11.58
C MET A 1 177.64 18.85 -11.80
N SER A 2 177.56 20.11 -11.37
CA SER A 2 177.89 21.33 -12.13
C SER A 2 176.83 21.64 -13.22
N MET A 3 175.88 22.53 -12.89
CA MET A 3 175.66 23.89 -13.47
C MET A 3 174.77 23.85 -14.75
N TYR A 4 173.85 24.76 -15.12
CA TYR A 4 173.70 26.22 -14.98
C TYR A 4 172.23 26.67 -15.16
N LEU A 5 171.98 27.88 -14.66
CA LEU A 5 170.88 28.83 -14.93
C LEU A 5 170.51 29.05 -16.43
N SER A 6 169.22 29.31 -16.67
CA SER A 6 168.66 30.27 -17.65
C SER A 6 167.14 30.27 -17.41
N GLY A 7 166.39 31.35 -17.15
CA GLY A 7 166.45 32.75 -17.55
C GLY A 7 164.97 33.16 -17.77
N TYR A 8 164.42 34.06 -16.95
CA TYR A 8 163.04 34.55 -17.10
C TYR A 8 162.92 35.47 -18.34
N PRO A 9 161.71 35.63 -18.90
CA PRO A 9 161.07 36.94 -18.75
C PRO A 9 159.54 36.90 -18.54
N SER A 10 159.08 37.97 -17.89
CA SER A 10 157.70 38.34 -17.56
C SER A 10 156.88 38.86 -18.76
N MET A 11 155.57 39.05 -18.52
CA MET A 11 154.50 39.74 -19.29
C MET A 11 153.52 38.74 -19.93
N SER A 12 152.20 38.85 -19.86
CA SER A 12 151.27 39.84 -19.31
C SER A 12 149.85 39.23 -19.25
N VAL A 13 149.09 39.61 -18.23
CA VAL A 13 147.62 39.54 -18.02
C VAL A 13 146.72 39.01 -19.17
N SER A 14 145.84 38.06 -18.81
CA SER A 14 144.48 37.95 -19.36
C SER A 14 143.53 37.42 -18.30
N SER A 15 142.58 38.26 -17.91
CA SER A 15 141.50 37.98 -16.97
C SER A 15 140.53 36.95 -17.54
N VAL A 16 140.45 35.77 -16.93
CA VAL A 16 139.32 34.86 -17.15
C VAL A 16 138.44 34.92 -15.90
N THR A 17 137.34 35.63 -16.06
CA THR A 17 136.22 35.71 -15.12
C THR A 17 135.58 34.32 -14.98
N GLY A 18 135.94 33.61 -13.92
CA GLY A 18 135.29 32.37 -13.51
C GLY A 18 133.86 32.65 -13.05
N SER A 19 132.91 32.45 -13.96
CA SER A 19 131.47 32.53 -13.75
C SER A 19 131.04 31.65 -12.57
N ARG A 20 130.53 32.28 -11.50
CA ARG A 20 129.82 31.57 -10.43
C ARG A 20 128.56 30.96 -11.04
N ARG A 21 128.55 29.63 -11.15
CA ARG A 21 127.35 28.83 -11.42
C ARG A 21 126.37 29.03 -10.26
N ALA A 22 125.50 30.02 -10.39
CA ALA A 22 124.35 30.19 -9.52
C ALA A 22 123.47 28.94 -9.65
N GLN A 23 123.21 28.30 -8.52
CA GLN A 23 122.33 27.16 -8.44
C GLN A 23 120.91 27.55 -8.90
N SER A 24 120.30 26.65 -9.66
CA SER A 24 118.93 26.75 -10.18
C SER A 24 117.91 26.94 -9.04
N VAL A 25 117.35 28.15 -8.92
CA VAL A 25 116.18 28.46 -8.06
C VAL A 25 114.85 28.12 -8.76
N HIS A 26 114.87 27.58 -9.99
CA HIS A 26 113.68 27.35 -10.82
C HIS A 26 112.74 26.22 -10.33
N GLY A 27 113.09 25.44 -9.31
CA GLY A 27 112.23 24.40 -8.75
C GLY A 27 111.16 24.89 -7.75
N GLY A 28 111.30 26.11 -7.22
CA GLY A 28 110.41 26.64 -6.17
C GLY A 28 109.09 27.20 -6.70
N ALA A 29 109.14 27.96 -7.80
CA ALA A 29 107.97 28.63 -8.38
C ALA A 29 106.94 27.64 -8.95
N GLY A 30 107.40 26.58 -9.65
CA GLY A 30 106.52 25.52 -10.14
C GLY A 30 105.80 24.78 -9.01
N ARG A 31 106.50 24.49 -7.90
CA ARG A 31 105.90 23.84 -6.72
C ARG A 31 104.85 24.71 -6.03
N GLN A 32 105.09 26.01 -5.91
CA GLN A 32 104.12 26.94 -5.31
C GLN A 32 102.84 27.04 -6.17
N SER A 33 102.99 27.12 -7.50
CA SER A 33 101.85 27.13 -8.43
C SER A 33 101.04 25.82 -8.38
N ILE A 34 101.72 24.68 -8.31
CA ILE A 34 101.07 23.37 -8.16
C ILE A 34 100.30 23.28 -6.84
N ASN A 35 100.88 23.77 -5.73
CA ASN A 35 100.22 23.77 -4.43
C ASN A 35 99.00 24.69 -4.40
N ALA A 36 99.10 25.88 -5.01
CA ALA A 36 97.98 26.81 -5.15
C ALA A 36 96.85 26.18 -6.00
N ALA A 37 97.19 25.61 -7.16
CA ALA A 37 96.23 24.89 -8.00
C ALA A 37 95.59 23.68 -7.27
N THR A 38 96.36 22.99 -6.42
CA THR A 38 95.84 21.87 -5.62
C THR A 38 94.85 22.36 -4.55
N GLN A 39 95.12 23.49 -3.91
CA GLN A 39 94.21 24.12 -2.95
C GLN A 39 92.93 24.64 -3.63
N ASP A 40 93.07 25.26 -4.81
CA ASP A 40 91.93 25.73 -5.60
C ASP A 40 91.08 24.56 -6.10
N ASN A 41 91.72 23.48 -6.56
CA ASN A 41 91.03 22.25 -6.93
C ASN A 41 90.27 21.65 -5.72
N ALA A 42 90.88 21.62 -4.54
CA ALA A 42 90.20 21.16 -3.32
C ALA A 42 89.02 22.06 -2.94
N ARG A 43 89.17 23.38 -3.08
CA ARG A 43 88.08 24.35 -2.86
C ARG A 43 86.94 24.16 -3.86
N LEU A 44 87.25 24.01 -5.14
CA LEU A 44 86.25 23.79 -6.19
C LEU A 44 85.53 22.46 -6.00
N MET A 45 86.25 21.39 -5.63
CA MET A 45 85.66 20.11 -5.28
C MET A 45 84.63 20.24 -4.15
N LEU A 46 84.99 20.93 -3.05
CA LEU A 46 84.08 21.16 -1.94
C LEU A 46 82.86 22.00 -2.34
N GLN A 47 83.04 22.99 -3.22
CA GLN A 47 81.91 23.79 -3.74
C GLN A 47 80.98 22.95 -4.62
N ILE A 48 81.52 22.06 -5.45
CA ILE A 48 80.75 21.13 -6.28
C ILE A 48 79.97 20.17 -5.39
N ASP A 49 80.61 19.60 -4.37
CA ASP A 49 79.96 18.66 -3.46
C ASP A 49 78.86 19.36 -2.64
N ASN A 50 79.11 20.59 -2.17
CA ASN A 50 78.09 21.38 -1.48
C ASN A 50 76.90 21.72 -2.40
N ALA A 51 77.16 22.17 -3.64
CA ALA A 51 76.10 22.46 -4.61
C ALA A 51 75.27 21.22 -4.96
N ARG A 52 75.91 20.04 -5.06
CA ARG A 52 75.22 18.76 -5.27
C ARG A 52 74.34 18.38 -4.08
N LEU A 53 74.89 18.46 -2.86
CA LEU A 53 74.15 18.16 -1.64
C LEU A 53 72.96 19.12 -1.45
N ALA A 54 73.15 20.41 -1.73
CA ALA A 54 72.06 21.39 -1.69
C ALA A 54 70.97 21.07 -2.73
N ALA A 55 71.35 20.73 -3.97
CA ALA A 55 70.39 20.35 -5.01
C ALA A 55 69.61 19.08 -4.63
N GLU A 56 70.27 18.10 -4.02
CA GLU A 56 69.63 16.87 -3.55
C GLU A 56 68.68 17.13 -2.37
N ASP A 57 69.09 17.96 -1.40
CA ASP A 57 68.26 18.38 -0.27
C ASP A 57 67.00 19.14 -0.73
N PHE A 58 67.13 20.06 -1.69
CA PHE A 58 65.97 20.74 -2.29
C PHE A 58 65.03 19.76 -3.00
N ARG A 59 65.57 18.78 -3.73
CA ARG A 59 64.77 17.80 -4.47
C ARG A 59 63.99 16.89 -3.52
N ILE A 60 64.62 16.43 -2.44
CA ILE A 60 63.98 15.62 -1.41
C ILE A 60 62.88 16.42 -0.72
N LYS A 61 63.17 17.65 -0.28
CA LYS A 61 62.20 18.51 0.41
C LYS A 61 61.01 18.89 -0.45
N CYS A 62 61.21 19.16 -1.74
CA CYS A 62 60.12 19.47 -2.66
C CYS A 62 59.21 18.25 -2.85
N GLY A 63 59.79 17.07 -3.14
CA GLY A 63 59.03 15.84 -3.29
C GLY A 63 58.30 15.41 -2.02
N SER A 64 58.92 15.57 -0.85
CA SER A 64 58.25 15.27 0.42
C SER A 64 57.09 16.22 0.72
N ARG A 65 57.26 17.52 0.43
CA ARG A 65 56.21 18.52 0.65
C ARG A 65 55.02 18.30 -0.28
N GLU A 66 55.26 18.03 -1.55
CA GLU A 66 54.20 17.72 -2.53
C GLU A 66 53.40 16.48 -2.13
N GLN A 67 54.09 15.43 -1.65
CA GLN A 67 53.44 14.21 -1.17
C GLN A 67 52.57 14.46 0.07
N GLU A 68 53.08 15.24 1.03
CA GLU A 68 52.37 15.61 2.26
C GLU A 68 51.15 16.48 1.97
N GLU A 69 51.29 17.48 1.09
CA GLU A 69 50.19 18.34 0.64
C GLU A 69 49.10 17.53 -0.09
N MET A 70 49.48 16.58 -0.97
CA MET A 70 48.51 15.72 -1.66
C MET A 70 47.79 14.76 -0.70
N ALA A 71 48.49 14.22 0.31
CA ALA A 71 47.89 13.39 1.34
C ALA A 71 46.91 14.19 2.21
N ALA A 72 47.28 15.40 2.63
CA ALA A 72 46.41 16.29 3.38
C ALA A 72 45.15 16.68 2.60
N MET A 73 45.29 16.98 1.31
CA MET A 73 44.15 17.27 0.42
C MET A 73 43.22 16.06 0.27
N ARG A 74 43.78 14.85 0.10
CA ARG A 74 42.99 13.60 0.07
C ARG A 74 42.24 13.38 1.38
N CYS A 75 42.89 13.58 2.52
CA CYS A 75 42.25 13.51 3.83
C CYS A 75 41.13 14.54 3.98
N HIS A 76 41.33 15.79 3.52
CA HIS A 76 40.32 16.83 3.57
C HIS A 76 39.10 16.51 2.70
N VAL A 77 39.32 16.03 1.46
CA VAL A 77 38.24 15.61 0.56
C VAL A 77 37.45 14.44 1.17
N ASN A 78 38.15 13.45 1.75
CA ASN A 78 37.52 12.30 2.39
C ASN A 78 36.79 12.67 3.69
N ALA A 79 37.30 13.63 4.46
CA ALA A 79 36.64 14.11 5.67
C ALA A 79 35.42 14.99 5.37
N SER A 80 35.45 15.72 4.26
CA SER A 80 34.33 16.56 3.81
C SER A 80 33.28 15.79 3.01
N SER A 81 33.61 14.60 2.49
CA SER A 81 32.63 13.75 1.81
C SER A 81 31.76 13.06 2.86
N VAL A 82 30.53 13.55 3.01
CA VAL A 82 29.50 12.89 3.80
C VAL A 82 29.01 11.68 3.00
N ASN A 83 29.39 10.48 3.43
CA ASN A 83 28.87 9.23 2.87
C ASN A 83 27.44 9.03 3.42
N VAL A 84 26.43 9.35 2.62
CA VAL A 84 25.03 9.11 2.98
C VAL A 84 24.67 7.71 2.50
N GLU A 85 24.89 6.70 3.35
CA GLU A 85 24.26 5.39 3.16
C GLU A 85 22.83 5.50 3.64
N MET A 86 21.91 5.55 2.69
CA MET A 86 20.49 5.48 3.00
C MET A 86 20.19 4.02 3.34
N ASP A 87 20.33 3.66 4.62
CA ASP A 87 19.90 2.36 5.16
C ASP A 87 18.36 2.35 5.19
N SER A 88 17.79 2.30 3.99
CA SER A 88 16.37 2.17 3.79
C SER A 88 16.06 0.72 4.13
N SER A 89 15.37 0.48 5.25
CA SER A 89 14.55 -0.75 5.36
C SER A 89 13.75 -0.90 4.06
N PRO A 90 13.36 -2.12 3.63
CA PRO A 90 12.73 -2.31 2.32
C PRO A 90 11.61 -1.30 2.20
N GLN A 91 11.85 -0.23 1.43
CA GLN A 91 10.88 0.85 1.32
C GLN A 91 9.66 0.14 0.81
N GLU A 92 8.57 0.09 1.60
CA GLU A 92 7.31 -0.43 1.13
C GLU A 92 7.08 0.26 -0.20
N THR A 93 7.32 -0.50 -1.26
CA THR A 93 7.58 0.07 -2.56
C THR A 93 6.27 0.72 -2.94
N LEU A 94 6.30 1.86 -3.64
CA LEU A 94 5.07 2.50 -4.12
C LEU A 94 4.11 1.46 -4.77
N THR A 95 4.66 0.40 -5.36
CA THR A 95 3.94 -0.81 -5.78
C THR A 95 3.09 -1.46 -4.68
N SER A 96 3.63 -1.74 -3.49
CA SER A 96 2.91 -2.33 -2.35
C SER A 96 1.76 -1.46 -1.87
N THR A 97 1.97 -0.14 -1.77
CA THR A 97 0.90 0.79 -1.37
C THR A 97 -0.17 0.91 -2.45
N LEU A 98 0.20 0.90 -3.73
CA LEU A 98 -0.75 0.85 -4.85
C LEU A 98 -1.53 -0.47 -4.88
N GLU A 99 -0.91 -1.61 -4.58
CA GLU A 99 -1.57 -2.91 -4.46
C GLU A 99 -2.61 -2.90 -3.33
N GLN A 100 -2.24 -2.33 -2.17
CA GLN A 100 -3.13 -2.21 -1.02
C GLN A 100 -4.32 -1.28 -1.31
N ILE A 101 -4.08 -0.16 -1.99
CA ILE A 101 -5.15 0.76 -2.42
C ILE A 101 -6.08 0.06 -3.41
N ARG A 102 -5.55 -0.68 -4.39
CA ARG A 102 -6.37 -1.48 -5.32
C ARG A 102 -7.24 -2.49 -4.59
N ALA A 103 -6.65 -3.25 -3.67
CA ALA A 103 -7.37 -4.24 -2.87
C ALA A 103 -8.49 -3.60 -2.04
N GLN A 104 -8.25 -2.41 -1.47
CA GLN A 104 -9.30 -1.66 -0.76
C GLN A 104 -10.43 -1.20 -1.69
N TYR A 105 -10.12 -0.65 -2.86
CA TYR A 105 -11.14 -0.21 -3.81
C TYR A 105 -11.98 -1.37 -4.35
N GLU A 106 -11.36 -2.50 -4.66
CA GLU A 106 -12.06 -3.72 -5.05
C GLU A 106 -12.98 -4.21 -3.92
N GLY A 107 -12.50 -4.22 -2.68
CA GLY A 107 -13.31 -4.56 -1.51
C GLY A 107 -14.51 -3.64 -1.31
N ILE A 108 -14.34 -2.32 -1.47
CA ILE A 108 -15.42 -1.34 -1.34
C ILE A 108 -16.44 -1.50 -2.46
N THR A 109 -16.00 -1.63 -3.71
CA THR A 109 -16.91 -1.77 -4.86
C THR A 109 -17.72 -3.07 -4.78
N GLU A 110 -17.09 -4.17 -4.39
CA GLU A 110 -17.77 -5.45 -4.20
C GLU A 110 -18.73 -5.43 -2.99
N LYS A 111 -18.34 -4.77 -1.90
CA LYS A 111 -19.22 -4.58 -0.75
C LYS A 111 -20.42 -3.70 -1.10
N ASN A 112 -20.21 -2.57 -1.77
CA ASN A 112 -21.28 -1.68 -2.22
C ASN A 112 -22.22 -2.39 -3.21
N ARG A 113 -21.71 -3.25 -4.09
CA ARG A 113 -22.53 -4.08 -4.99
C ARG A 113 -23.44 -5.02 -4.18
N ARG A 114 -22.88 -5.75 -3.21
CA ARG A 114 -23.66 -6.65 -2.34
C ARG A 114 -24.66 -5.90 -1.48
N GLU A 115 -24.31 -4.73 -0.95
CA GLU A 115 -25.22 -3.89 -0.16
C GLU A 115 -26.37 -3.35 -1.03
N MET A 116 -26.08 -2.90 -2.26
CA MET A 116 -27.12 -2.46 -3.20
C MET A 116 -28.08 -3.60 -3.57
N GLU A 117 -27.56 -4.80 -3.87
CA GLU A 117 -28.38 -5.98 -4.13
C GLU A 117 -29.25 -6.37 -2.92
N PHE A 118 -28.72 -6.23 -1.71
CA PHE A 118 -29.47 -6.48 -0.48
C PHE A 118 -30.59 -5.45 -0.28
N ASP A 119 -30.31 -4.17 -0.50
CA ASP A 119 -31.30 -3.09 -0.38
C ASP A 119 -32.41 -3.20 -1.44
N GLU A 120 -32.05 -3.56 -2.68
CA GLU A 120 -33.00 -3.82 -3.76
C GLU A 120 -33.90 -5.01 -3.42
N LEU A 121 -33.31 -6.11 -2.94
CA LEU A 121 -34.07 -7.27 -2.49
C LEU A 121 -34.98 -6.92 -1.32
N ASN A 122 -34.51 -6.14 -0.36
CA ASN A 122 -35.30 -5.71 0.80
C ASN A 122 -36.49 -4.83 0.36
N SER A 123 -36.29 -3.93 -0.61
CA SER A 123 -37.35 -3.16 -1.25
C SER A 123 -38.37 -4.05 -1.98
N GLN A 124 -37.88 -5.07 -2.71
CA GLN A 124 -38.74 -6.05 -3.37
C GLN A 124 -39.54 -6.90 -2.37
N VAL A 125 -38.93 -7.30 -1.25
CA VAL A 125 -39.61 -8.02 -0.17
C VAL A 125 -40.69 -7.14 0.45
N ALA A 126 -40.44 -5.85 0.65
CA ALA A 126 -41.44 -4.91 1.17
C ALA A 126 -42.65 -4.79 0.22
N THR A 127 -42.41 -4.55 -1.07
CA THR A 127 -43.48 -4.46 -2.08
C THR A 127 -44.25 -5.78 -2.25
N THR A 128 -43.54 -6.91 -2.30
CA THR A 128 -44.17 -8.23 -2.37
C THR A 128 -44.99 -8.52 -1.10
N THR A 129 -44.50 -8.12 0.07
CA THR A 129 -45.25 -8.27 1.33
C THR A 129 -46.52 -7.43 1.32
N GLU A 130 -46.47 -6.19 0.83
CA GLU A 130 -47.64 -5.32 0.71
C GLU A 130 -48.70 -5.93 -0.23
N THR A 131 -48.30 -6.36 -1.43
CA THR A 131 -49.22 -7.02 -2.37
C THR A 131 -49.82 -8.32 -1.82
N LEU A 132 -49.06 -9.07 -1.01
CA LEU A 132 -49.57 -10.26 -0.35
C LEU A 132 -50.58 -9.91 0.75
N GLN A 133 -50.38 -8.81 1.49
CA GLN A 133 -51.34 -8.34 2.49
C GLN A 133 -52.64 -7.85 1.85
N THR A 134 -52.57 -7.11 0.75
CA THR A 134 -53.77 -6.67 0.02
C THR A 134 -54.54 -7.87 -0.52
N SER A 135 -53.85 -8.80 -1.19
CA SER A 135 -54.46 -10.04 -1.69
C SER A 135 -55.10 -10.87 -0.56
N LYS A 136 -54.43 -10.98 0.60
CA LYS A 136 -54.99 -11.66 1.77
C LYS A 136 -56.25 -10.97 2.30
N SER A 137 -56.30 -9.63 2.28
CA SER A 137 -57.50 -8.87 2.66
C SER A 137 -58.64 -9.14 1.67
N GLU A 138 -58.37 -9.08 0.36
CA GLU A 138 -59.35 -9.37 -0.69
C GLU A 138 -59.94 -10.78 -0.55
N ILE A 139 -59.10 -11.79 -0.27
CA ILE A 139 -59.56 -13.15 0.01
C ILE A 139 -60.50 -13.19 1.22
N ASN A 140 -60.20 -12.43 2.28
CA ASN A 140 -61.07 -12.39 3.45
C ASN A 140 -62.40 -11.69 3.14
N ASP A 141 -62.40 -10.62 2.33
CA ASP A 141 -63.61 -9.96 1.89
C ASP A 141 -64.47 -10.87 1.01
N LEU A 142 -63.86 -11.57 0.06
CA LEU A 142 -64.54 -12.59 -0.76
C LEU A 142 -65.10 -13.74 0.08
N LYS A 143 -64.42 -14.16 1.15
CA LYS A 143 -64.96 -15.16 2.08
C LYS A 143 -66.17 -14.63 2.84
N ARG A 144 -66.17 -13.36 3.27
CA ARG A 144 -67.32 -12.74 3.94
C ARG A 144 -68.51 -12.63 2.99
N THR A 145 -68.29 -12.24 1.73
CA THR A 145 -69.36 -12.18 0.73
C THR A 145 -69.89 -13.57 0.43
N LEU A 146 -69.04 -14.57 0.24
CA LEU A 146 -69.46 -15.97 0.03
C LEU A 146 -70.31 -16.46 1.19
N GLN A 147 -69.89 -16.23 2.44
CA GLN A 147 -70.68 -16.58 3.62
C GLN A 147 -72.03 -15.85 3.64
N ALA A 148 -72.07 -14.56 3.32
CA ALA A 148 -73.31 -13.80 3.25
C ALA A 148 -74.28 -14.34 2.19
N LEU A 149 -73.79 -14.64 0.98
CA LEU A 149 -74.59 -15.26 -0.08
C LEU A 149 -75.06 -16.66 0.30
N GLN A 150 -74.23 -17.44 0.99
CA GLN A 150 -74.61 -18.77 1.47
C GLN A 150 -75.74 -18.70 2.49
N ILE A 151 -75.71 -17.71 3.40
CA ILE A 151 -76.78 -17.44 4.36
C ILE A 151 -78.06 -17.02 3.62
N GLU A 152 -77.96 -16.13 2.63
CA GLU A 152 -79.11 -15.71 1.83
C GLU A 152 -79.74 -16.92 1.11
N LEU A 153 -78.92 -17.77 0.49
CA LEU A 153 -79.40 -18.99 -0.16
C LEU A 153 -80.12 -19.91 0.83
N GLN A 154 -79.56 -20.13 2.02
CA GLN A 154 -80.19 -20.92 3.09
C GLN A 154 -81.50 -20.29 3.57
N SER A 155 -81.54 -18.96 3.71
CA SER A 155 -82.74 -18.19 4.04
C SER A 155 -83.84 -18.40 3.00
N GLN A 156 -83.52 -18.30 1.70
CA GLN A 156 -84.47 -18.53 0.62
C GLN A 156 -85.03 -19.97 0.63
N HIS A 157 -84.17 -20.97 0.82
CA HIS A 157 -84.64 -22.36 0.98
C HIS A 157 -85.56 -22.51 2.20
N SER A 158 -85.23 -21.88 3.34
CA SER A 158 -86.08 -21.90 4.53
C SER A 158 -87.45 -21.25 4.27
N LEU A 159 -87.50 -20.15 3.52
CA LEU A 159 -88.74 -19.47 3.16
C LEU A 159 -89.59 -20.30 2.20
N THR A 160 -88.98 -20.96 1.21
CA THR A 160 -89.70 -21.86 0.30
C THR A 160 -90.29 -23.04 1.06
N VAL A 161 -89.52 -23.67 1.96
CA VAL A 161 -90.03 -24.75 2.82
C VAL A 161 -91.18 -24.26 3.70
N VAL A 162 -91.08 -23.07 4.31
CA VAL A 162 -92.15 -22.51 5.15
C VAL A 162 -93.40 -22.16 4.33
N LYS A 163 -93.25 -21.69 3.08
CA LYS A 163 -94.38 -21.46 2.17
C LYS A 163 -95.05 -22.78 1.78
N GLU A 164 -94.27 -23.83 1.49
CA GLU A 164 -94.81 -25.16 1.15
C GLU A 164 -95.55 -25.82 2.33
N VAL A 165 -95.14 -25.57 3.58
CA VAL A 165 -95.80 -26.13 4.77
C VAL A 165 -97.12 -25.43 5.13
N LYS A 166 -97.46 -24.28 4.53
CA LYS A 166 -98.58 -23.43 4.96
C LYS A 166 -99.89 -23.50 4.16
N GLU A 167 -100.11 -24.52 3.32
CA GLU A 167 -101.40 -24.74 2.65
C GLU A 167 -102.19 -25.95 3.18
N VAL A 168 -102.40 -26.05 4.49
CA VAL A 168 -103.45 -26.94 5.01
C VAL A 168 -104.78 -26.18 4.95
N LYS A 169 -105.61 -26.50 3.96
CA LYS A 169 -106.95 -25.90 3.82
C LYS A 169 -107.80 -26.21 5.06
N PRO A 170 -108.54 -25.24 5.60
CA PRO A 170 -109.34 -25.46 6.79
C PRO A 170 -110.52 -26.39 6.47
N VAL A 171 -110.55 -27.55 7.13
CA VAL A 171 -111.64 -28.52 7.00
C VAL A 171 -112.87 -28.02 7.77
N VAL A 172 -113.98 -27.79 7.06
CA VAL A 172 -115.27 -27.40 7.66
C VAL A 172 -116.13 -28.65 7.81
N THR A 173 -116.44 -29.02 9.06
CA THR A 173 -117.35 -30.13 9.40
C THR A 173 -118.71 -29.61 9.85
N GLN A 174 -119.80 -30.20 9.35
CA GLN A 174 -121.14 -29.97 9.90
C GLN A 174 -121.59 -31.15 10.74
N ARG A 175 -122.21 -30.84 11.87
CA ARG A 175 -122.84 -31.81 12.75
C ARG A 175 -124.35 -31.66 12.61
N ARG A 176 -125.04 -32.73 12.21
CA ARG A 176 -126.50 -32.80 12.23
C ARG A 176 -126.94 -33.68 13.40
N LYS A 177 -127.80 -33.11 14.25
CA LYS A 177 -128.43 -33.82 15.36
C LYS A 177 -129.90 -34.03 15.01
N VAL A 178 -130.30 -35.28 14.84
CA VAL A 178 -131.68 -35.67 14.59
C VAL A 178 -132.23 -36.28 15.87
N VAL A 179 -133.34 -35.72 16.36
CA VAL A 179 -134.06 -36.24 17.52
C VAL A 179 -135.38 -36.77 17.02
N ILE A 180 -135.59 -38.08 17.17
CA ILE A 180 -136.86 -38.73 16.87
C ILE A 180 -137.59 -38.89 18.20
N GLU A 181 -138.72 -38.21 18.34
CA GLU A 181 -139.62 -38.34 19.48
C GLU A 181 -140.87 -39.09 19.05
N GLU A 182 -141.25 -40.12 19.80
CA GLU A 182 -142.51 -40.84 19.64
C GLU A 182 -143.53 -40.25 20.63
N ILE A 183 -144.65 -39.75 20.11
CA ILE A 183 -145.69 -39.08 20.91
C ILE A 183 -146.97 -39.91 20.86
N VAL A 184 -147.54 -40.22 22.02
CA VAL A 184 -148.86 -40.84 22.18
C VAL A 184 -149.65 -39.97 23.15
N ASP A 185 -150.85 -39.55 22.76
CA ASP A 185 -151.76 -38.73 23.59
C ASP A 185 -151.15 -37.42 24.17
N GLY A 186 -150.16 -36.86 23.47
CA GLY A 186 -149.50 -35.60 23.86
C GLY A 186 -148.30 -35.77 24.79
N GLU A 187 -147.97 -37.00 25.22
CA GLU A 187 -146.75 -37.30 25.99
C GLU A 187 -145.70 -37.99 25.12
N VAL A 188 -144.42 -37.63 25.31
CA VAL A 188 -143.28 -38.24 24.60
C VAL A 188 -142.96 -39.58 25.27
N VAL A 189 -143.24 -40.67 24.58
CA VAL A 189 -143.06 -42.05 25.07
C VAL A 189 -141.64 -42.58 24.80
N SER A 190 -140.97 -42.08 23.76
CA SER A 190 -139.60 -42.47 23.42
C SER A 190 -138.84 -41.31 22.77
N ARG A 191 -137.54 -41.17 23.08
CA ARG A 191 -136.64 -40.20 22.47
C ARG A 191 -135.36 -40.90 22.03
N THR A 192 -135.08 -40.91 20.74
CA THR A 192 -133.81 -41.39 20.17
C THR A 192 -133.06 -40.24 19.51
N ILE A 193 -131.76 -40.11 19.79
CA ILE A 193 -130.90 -39.04 19.28
C ILE A 193 -129.82 -39.65 18.38
N GLY A 194 -129.79 -39.26 17.11
CA GLY A 194 -128.68 -39.52 16.19
C GLY A 194 -127.83 -38.26 16.01
N GLU A 195 -126.51 -38.41 16.03
CA GLU A 195 -125.56 -37.33 15.72
C GLU A 195 -124.63 -37.79 14.59
N ASP A 196 -124.79 -37.18 13.41
CA ASP A 196 -123.95 -37.43 12.24
C ASP A 196 -123.02 -36.24 12.03
N THR A 197 -121.72 -36.52 11.85
CA THR A 197 -120.72 -35.49 11.50
C THR A 197 -120.22 -35.75 10.08
N GLU A 198 -120.34 -34.76 9.22
CA GLU A 198 -119.92 -34.83 7.82
C GLU A 198 -118.93 -33.71 7.51
N ILE A 199 -117.90 -34.01 6.71
CA ILE A 199 -116.97 -33.00 6.19
C ILE A 199 -117.64 -32.33 4.99
N ILE A 200 -117.95 -31.03 5.09
CA ILE A 200 -118.56 -30.27 3.98
C ILE A 200 -117.47 -29.77 3.02
N LYS A 201 -116.30 -29.42 3.55
CA LYS A 201 -115.23 -28.81 2.76
C LYS A 201 -113.87 -29.21 3.30
N SER A 202 -113.00 -29.75 2.45
CA SER A 202 -111.59 -30.05 2.70
C SER A 202 -110.67 -29.07 2.00
#